data_AF-A0A1M2W3D9-F1
#
_entry.id   AF-A0A1M2W3D9-F1
#
_cell.length_a   1.000
_cell.length_b   1.000
_cell.length_c   1.000
_cell.angle_alpha   90.00
_cell.angle_beta   90.00
_cell.angle_gamma   90.00
#
_symmetry.space_group_name_H-M   'P 1'
#
loop_
_entity.id
_entity.type
_entity.pdbx_description
1 polymer ?
#
loop_
_entity_poly.entity_id
_entity_poly.type
_entity_poly.pdbx_seq_one_letter_code
_entity_poly.pdbx_strand_id
1 'polypeptide(L)'
;MCPSRRRPSRVRPASPPHKVKLSITQHNLRVKLAVKQRAIPLARKALLYPTDSTRPRIIWLPSRESYDPACGSNPWPDDLDNDEWFRGPQTMTSLHYFPGTDCHLKNGYDVFVLACLERSRRVDELNLTVQSLFSLRWTGNIIVVKRGFRDRGCALSITPPEVSLINSLVERCVPCSALLRQVIHMHITQVAADGVVRDPGPPLNYLSHAIK
;
A
#
# COMPACT_ATOMS: atom_id res chain seq x y z
N MET A 1 1.39 28.85 0.90
CA MET A 1 2.15 27.63 0.54
C MET A 1 2.24 26.78 1.79
N CYS A 2 1.63 25.59 1.84
CA CYS A 2 1.90 24.68 2.95
C CYS A 2 3.35 24.19 2.80
N PRO A 3 4.19 24.30 3.85
CA PRO A 3 5.60 23.96 3.77
C PRO A 3 5.78 22.51 3.32
N SER A 4 6.74 22.24 2.43
CA SER A 4 7.14 20.89 2.02
C SER A 4 7.45 20.07 3.27
N ARG A 5 6.51 19.22 3.68
CA ARG A 5 6.65 18.36 4.87
C ARG A 5 7.78 17.36 4.61
N ARG A 6 8.96 17.60 5.19
CA ARG A 6 9.98 16.56 5.37
C ARG A 6 9.33 15.44 6.19
N ARG A 7 9.25 14.24 5.62
CA ARG A 7 8.63 13.07 6.27
C ARG A 7 9.38 12.78 7.58
N PRO A 8 8.76 12.88 8.76
CA PRO A 8 9.35 12.32 9.95
C PRO A 8 9.45 10.80 9.78
N SER A 9 10.61 10.25 10.12
CA SER A 9 10.86 8.80 10.17
C SER A 9 9.78 8.15 11.03
N ARG A 10 8.97 7.26 10.43
CA ARG A 10 7.84 6.60 11.09
C ARG A 10 8.36 5.68 12.19
N VAL A 11 8.50 6.20 13.42
CA VAL A 11 8.76 5.37 14.61
C VAL A 11 7.57 4.43 14.74
N ARG A 12 7.80 3.11 14.60
CA ARG A 12 6.75 2.10 14.72
C ARG A 12 6.23 2.11 16.16
N PRO A 13 4.96 2.46 16.42
CA PRO A 13 4.38 2.27 17.74
C PRO A 13 4.34 0.77 18.08
N ALA A 14 4.38 0.46 19.38
CA ALA A 14 4.19 -0.88 19.90
C ALA A 14 2.93 -1.53 19.29
N SER A 15 2.99 -2.84 19.06
CA SER A 15 1.90 -3.59 18.42
C SER A 15 0.55 -3.29 19.09
N PRO A 16 -0.41 -2.68 18.37
CA PRO A 16 -1.67 -2.29 18.97
C PRO A 16 -2.44 -3.53 19.46
N PRO A 17 -3.29 -3.38 20.49
CA PRO A 17 -4.17 -4.45 20.95
C PRO A 17 -5.00 -4.99 19.78
N HIS A 18 -5.33 -6.30 19.83
CA HIS A 18 -6.15 -6.97 18.83
C HIS A 18 -7.47 -6.20 18.60
N LYS A 19 -7.50 -5.35 17.58
CA LYS A 19 -8.71 -4.61 17.19
C LYS A 19 -9.74 -5.63 16.70
N VAL A 20 -10.90 -5.66 17.35
CA VAL A 20 -12.05 -6.43 16.87
C VAL A 20 -12.36 -5.95 15.45
N LYS A 21 -12.31 -6.87 14.48
CA LYS A 21 -12.59 -6.55 13.07
C LYS A 21 -14.09 -6.22 12.97
N LEU A 22 -14.40 -4.94 12.81
CA LEU A 22 -15.77 -4.51 12.57
C LEU A 22 -16.25 -5.05 11.23
N SER A 23 -17.55 -5.34 11.10
CA SER A 23 -18.11 -5.57 9.78
C SER A 23 -17.94 -4.31 8.92
N ILE A 24 -17.79 -4.46 7.60
CA ILE A 24 -17.65 -3.32 6.67
C ILE A 24 -18.79 -2.31 6.84
N THR A 25 -20.01 -2.77 7.09
CA THR A 25 -21.17 -1.92 7.33
C THR A 25 -21.01 -1.10 8.62
N GLN A 26 -20.60 -1.73 9.72
CA GLN A 26 -20.35 -1.05 10.99
C GLN A 26 -19.18 -0.05 10.87
N HIS A 27 -18.10 -0.44 10.19
CA HIS A 27 -16.98 0.46 9.89
C HIS A 27 -17.44 1.71 9.15
N ASN A 28 -18.17 1.53 8.04
CA ASN A 28 -18.69 2.62 7.24
C ASN A 28 -19.63 3.53 8.03
N LEU A 29 -20.48 2.97 8.90
CA LEU A 29 -21.35 3.75 9.77
C LEU A 29 -20.54 4.55 10.80
N ARG A 30 -19.57 3.91 11.47
CA ARG A 30 -18.66 4.54 12.45
C ARG A 30 -17.93 5.73 11.84
N VAL A 31 -17.32 5.56 10.67
CA VAL A 31 -16.58 6.64 9.99
C VAL A 31 -17.51 7.78 9.60
N LYS A 32 -18.70 7.47 9.03
CA LYS A 32 -19.69 8.51 8.69
C LYS A 32 -20.15 9.32 9.90
N LEU A 33 -20.42 8.65 11.04
CA LEU A 33 -20.81 9.32 12.28
C LEU A 33 -19.68 10.20 12.81
N ALA A 34 -18.44 9.70 12.81
CA ALA A 34 -17.28 10.47 13.26
C ALA A 34 -17.02 11.72 12.41
N VAL A 35 -17.21 11.63 11.08
CA VAL A 35 -17.16 12.80 10.19
C VAL A 35 -18.31 13.77 10.49
N LYS A 36 -19.54 13.27 10.68
CA LYS A 36 -20.70 14.11 11.02
C LYS A 36 -20.50 14.86 12.36
N GLN A 37 -19.86 14.20 13.33
CA GLN A 37 -19.51 14.74 14.64
C GLN A 37 -18.25 15.61 14.62
N ARG A 38 -17.58 15.77 13.47
CA ARG A 38 -16.30 16.48 13.31
C ARG A 38 -15.15 15.90 14.14
N ALA A 39 -15.28 14.66 14.59
CA ALA A 39 -14.19 13.92 15.24
C ALA A 39 -13.10 13.50 14.23
N ILE A 40 -13.48 13.38 12.95
CA ILE A 40 -12.56 13.14 11.83
C ILE A 40 -12.80 14.26 10.81
N PRO A 41 -11.75 14.98 10.37
CA PRO A 41 -11.91 16.08 9.43
C PRO A 41 -12.62 15.69 8.14
N LEU A 42 -12.27 14.52 7.58
CA LEU A 42 -12.83 14.04 6.33
C LEU A 42 -12.66 12.54 6.15
N ALA A 43 -13.37 12.01 5.16
CA ALA A 43 -13.19 10.65 4.67
C ALA A 43 -13.40 10.57 3.15
N ARG A 44 -12.86 9.52 2.52
CA ARG A 44 -13.00 9.25 1.09
C ARG A 44 -13.46 7.83 0.84
N LYS A 45 -14.29 7.65 -0.19
CA LYS A 45 -14.73 6.31 -0.62
C LYS A 45 -13.60 5.62 -1.38
N ALA A 46 -13.21 4.44 -0.91
CA ALA A 46 -12.26 3.54 -1.56
C ALA A 46 -12.94 2.22 -1.94
N LEU A 47 -12.28 1.44 -2.80
CA LEU A 47 -12.74 0.09 -3.17
C LEU A 47 -11.84 -0.95 -2.48
N LEU A 48 -12.46 -1.83 -1.69
CA LEU A 48 -11.81 -2.92 -0.98
C LEU A 48 -12.09 -4.23 -1.69
N TYR A 49 -11.05 -5.04 -1.89
CA TYR A 49 -11.12 -6.46 -2.26
C TYR A 49 -10.78 -7.26 -1.00
N PRO A 50 -11.77 -7.64 -0.19
CA PRO A 50 -11.52 -8.26 1.10
C PRO A 50 -11.22 -9.77 0.97
N THR A 51 -10.47 -10.32 1.93
CA THR A 51 -10.18 -11.77 1.99
C THR A 51 -11.40 -12.62 2.33
N ASP A 52 -12.37 -12.06 3.05
CA ASP A 52 -13.57 -12.75 3.57
C ASP A 52 -14.83 -12.55 2.71
N SER A 53 -14.69 -12.06 1.49
CA SER A 53 -15.81 -11.93 0.55
C SER A 53 -15.39 -12.32 -0.86
N THR A 54 -16.37 -12.66 -1.71
CA THR A 54 -16.18 -12.93 -3.14
C THR A 54 -16.42 -11.71 -4.02
N ARG A 55 -16.80 -10.57 -3.42
CA ARG A 55 -17.17 -9.36 -4.15
C ARG A 55 -16.51 -8.13 -3.52
N PRO A 56 -16.07 -7.16 -4.33
CA PRO A 56 -15.47 -5.93 -3.83
C PRO A 56 -16.52 -5.09 -3.11
N ARG A 57 -16.05 -4.21 -2.22
CA ARG A 57 -16.88 -3.40 -1.32
C ARG A 57 -16.41 -1.96 -1.30
N ILE A 58 -17.35 -1.02 -1.35
CA ILE A 58 -17.02 0.39 -1.11
C ILE A 58 -16.88 0.61 0.40
N ILE A 59 -15.73 1.15 0.80
CA ILE A 59 -15.42 1.50 2.19
C ILE A 59 -15.15 2.99 2.33
N TRP A 60 -15.35 3.53 3.53
CA TRP A 60 -14.91 4.87 3.89
C TRP A 60 -13.55 4.80 4.57
N LEU A 61 -12.56 5.46 4.00
CA LEU A 61 -11.26 5.65 4.62
C LEU A 61 -11.24 7.03 5.29
N PRO A 62 -11.09 7.10 6.63
CA PRO A 62 -10.94 8.37 7.32
C PRO A 62 -9.57 8.98 7.03
N SER A 63 -9.44 10.30 7.17
CA SER A 63 -8.12 10.94 7.24
C SER A 63 -7.39 10.51 8.52
N ARG A 64 -6.06 10.36 8.43
CA ARG A 64 -5.17 10.13 9.57
C ARG A 64 -5.16 11.34 10.50
N GLU A 65 -4.79 11.12 11.76
CA GLU A 65 -4.66 12.20 12.75
C GLU A 65 -3.60 13.25 12.35
N SER A 66 -2.60 12.85 11.57
CA SER A 66 -1.56 13.74 11.05
C SER A 66 -2.01 14.66 9.91
N TYR A 67 -3.20 14.42 9.36
CA TYR A 67 -3.77 15.24 8.31
C TYR A 67 -4.31 16.55 8.89
N ASP A 68 -3.81 17.67 8.38
CA ASP A 68 -4.19 19.00 8.84
C ASP A 68 -5.23 19.62 7.89
N PRO A 69 -6.51 19.73 8.29
CA PRO A 69 -7.54 20.35 7.46
C PRO A 69 -7.35 21.86 7.29
N ALA A 70 -6.58 22.55 8.15
CA ALA A 70 -6.37 23.99 8.07
C ALA A 70 -5.59 24.40 6.80
N CYS A 71 -4.83 23.47 6.21
CA CYS A 71 -4.19 23.67 4.91
C CYS A 71 -5.20 23.83 3.75
N GLY A 72 -6.49 23.50 3.94
CA GLY A 72 -7.55 23.62 2.93
C GLY A 72 -7.40 22.72 1.71
N SER A 73 -6.34 21.91 1.64
CA SER A 73 -6.10 20.94 0.57
C SER A 73 -6.89 19.66 0.81
N ASN A 74 -7.32 18.97 -0.25
CA ASN A 74 -7.84 17.61 -0.12
C ASN A 74 -6.74 16.66 0.39
N PRO A 75 -7.11 15.54 1.05
CA PRO A 75 -6.15 14.56 1.54
C PRO A 75 -5.43 13.90 0.36
N TRP A 76 -4.17 13.54 0.53
CA TRP A 76 -3.49 12.61 -0.37
C TRP A 76 -3.88 11.17 0.00
N PRO A 77 -3.68 10.19 -0.88
CA PRO A 77 -3.94 8.79 -0.55
C PRO A 77 -3.15 8.30 0.67
N ASP A 78 -1.94 8.80 0.88
CA ASP A 78 -1.11 8.54 2.07
C ASP A 78 -1.71 9.14 3.37
N ASP A 79 -2.54 10.19 3.25
CA ASP A 79 -3.21 10.82 4.39
C ASP A 79 -4.46 10.04 4.84
N LEU A 80 -4.87 9.03 4.10
CA LEU A 80 -6.00 8.18 4.46
C LEU A 80 -5.54 7.03 5.37
N ASP A 81 -6.30 6.76 6.42
CA ASP A 81 -6.05 5.63 7.31
C ASP A 81 -6.63 4.35 6.71
N ASN A 82 -5.73 3.44 6.38
CA ASN A 82 -6.00 2.11 5.86
C ASN A 82 -5.41 1.02 6.77
N ASP A 83 -4.82 1.38 7.91
CA ASP A 83 -4.09 0.45 8.78
C ASP A 83 -5.04 -0.62 9.36
N GLU A 84 -6.35 -0.34 9.50
CA GLU A 84 -7.39 -1.31 9.93
C GLU A 84 -7.51 -2.53 9.01
N TRP A 85 -7.19 -2.37 7.71
CA TRP A 85 -7.37 -3.41 6.71
C TRP A 85 -6.11 -4.23 6.45
N PHE A 86 -4.97 -3.83 7.00
CA PHE A 86 -3.68 -4.49 6.79
C PHE A 86 -3.05 -4.87 8.13
N ARG A 87 -2.74 -6.16 8.32
CA ARG A 87 -2.07 -6.67 9.53
C ARG A 87 -0.54 -6.52 9.51
N GLY A 88 -0.01 -5.72 8.58
CA GLY A 88 1.43 -5.62 8.34
C GLY A 88 1.77 -4.40 7.49
N PRO A 89 3.06 -4.23 7.13
CA PRO A 89 3.45 -3.15 6.24
C PRO A 89 2.75 -3.30 4.90
N GLN A 90 2.48 -2.16 4.26
CA GLN A 90 1.79 -2.09 2.99
C GLN A 90 2.69 -1.43 1.95
N THR A 91 2.50 -1.80 0.70
CA THR A 91 3.11 -1.14 -0.46
C THR A 91 1.99 -0.48 -1.26
N MET A 92 2.28 0.71 -1.77
CA MET A 92 1.39 1.45 -2.66
C MET A 92 1.96 1.40 -4.09
N THR A 93 1.12 1.08 -5.06
CA THR A 93 1.46 1.19 -6.49
C THR A 93 0.54 2.22 -7.14
N SER A 94 1.14 3.24 -7.74
CA SER A 94 0.42 4.34 -8.40
C SER A 94 0.25 4.07 -9.88
N LEU A 95 -1.00 4.03 -10.34
CA LEU A 95 -1.41 3.83 -11.73
C LEU A 95 -1.84 5.16 -12.35
N HIS A 96 -1.15 5.54 -13.43
CA HIS A 96 -1.44 6.71 -14.26
C HIS A 96 -1.87 6.36 -15.69
N TYR A 97 -1.59 5.13 -16.08
CA TYR A 97 -1.88 4.54 -17.38
C TYR A 97 -2.64 3.23 -17.16
N PHE A 98 -3.41 2.82 -18.16
CA PHE A 98 -3.98 1.49 -18.15
C PHE A 98 -2.84 0.46 -18.34
N PRO A 99 -2.66 -0.52 -17.42
CA PRO A 99 -1.49 -1.41 -17.46
C PRO A 99 -1.37 -2.19 -18.78
N GLY A 100 -0.17 -2.17 -19.36
CA GLY A 100 0.12 -2.80 -20.66
C GLY A 100 -0.24 -1.95 -21.88
N THR A 101 -0.54 -0.66 -21.69
CA THR A 101 -0.85 0.29 -22.77
C THR A 101 -0.27 1.67 -22.47
N ASP A 102 -0.22 2.53 -23.48
CA ASP A 102 0.11 3.95 -23.35
C ASP A 102 -1.12 4.83 -23.07
N CYS A 103 -2.29 4.23 -22.84
CA CYS A 103 -3.53 4.94 -22.61
C CYS A 103 -3.52 5.59 -21.22
N HIS A 104 -3.42 6.92 -21.19
CA HIS A 104 -3.54 7.70 -19.95
C HIS A 104 -4.93 7.59 -19.33
N LEU A 105 -4.95 7.39 -18.01
CA LEU A 105 -6.19 7.43 -17.25
C LEU A 105 -6.58 8.88 -16.96
N LYS A 106 -7.87 9.21 -17.08
CA LYS A 106 -8.40 10.54 -16.72
C LYS A 106 -8.13 10.90 -15.25
N ASN A 107 -8.11 9.89 -14.38
CA ASN A 107 -7.77 9.99 -12.97
C ASN A 107 -6.69 8.95 -12.66
N GLY A 108 -5.82 9.25 -11.70
CA GLY A 108 -4.88 8.25 -11.19
C GLY A 108 -5.57 7.30 -10.20
N TYR A 109 -4.97 6.14 -9.96
CA TYR A 109 -5.40 5.22 -8.92
C TYR A 109 -4.20 4.74 -8.12
N ASP A 110 -4.34 4.62 -6.81
CA ASP A 110 -3.34 4.02 -5.94
C ASP A 110 -3.86 2.70 -5.40
N VAL A 111 -3.08 1.66 -5.60
CA VAL A 111 -3.38 0.29 -5.18
C VAL A 111 -2.51 -0.03 -3.98
N PHE A 112 -3.14 -0.14 -2.82
CA PHE A 112 -2.52 -0.56 -1.57
C PHE A 112 -2.68 -2.06 -1.40
N VAL A 113 -1.56 -2.71 -1.10
CA VAL A 113 -1.51 -4.15 -0.84
C VAL A 113 -0.56 -4.45 0.31
N LEU A 114 -0.70 -5.62 0.93
CA LEU A 114 0.27 -6.10 1.91
C LEU A 114 1.66 -6.19 1.27
N ALA A 115 2.66 -5.62 1.96
CA ALA A 115 4.06 -5.79 1.59
C ALA A 115 4.42 -7.26 1.84
N CYS A 116 4.89 -7.94 0.81
CA CYS A 116 5.38 -9.30 0.96
C CYS A 116 6.67 -9.24 1.80
N LEU A 117 6.55 -9.51 3.10
CA LEU A 117 7.71 -9.75 3.94
C LEU A 117 7.97 -11.25 3.92
N GLU A 118 9.08 -11.65 3.30
CA GLU A 118 9.54 -13.04 3.10
C GLU A 118 9.50 -13.94 4.34
N ARG A 119 9.41 -13.36 5.54
CA ARG A 119 9.48 -14.07 6.82
C ARG A 119 8.19 -14.10 7.61
N SER A 120 7.09 -13.58 7.08
CA SER A 120 5.81 -13.70 7.76
C SER A 120 5.31 -15.14 7.62
N ARG A 121 5.72 -16.01 8.56
CA ARG A 121 5.21 -17.39 8.77
C ARG A 121 3.69 -17.45 9.03
N ARG A 122 2.99 -16.32 8.97
CA ARG A 122 1.53 -16.29 9.09
C ARG A 122 0.95 -16.63 7.73
N VAL A 123 0.06 -17.61 7.71
CA VAL A 123 -0.76 -17.95 6.56
C VAL A 123 -1.63 -16.73 6.27
N ASP A 124 -1.19 -15.86 5.38
CA ASP A 124 -2.02 -14.77 4.90
C ASP A 124 -3.22 -15.38 4.16
N GLU A 125 -4.42 -14.96 4.56
CA GLU A 125 -5.67 -15.48 4.00
C GLU A 125 -5.73 -15.24 2.49
N LEU A 126 -6.17 -16.26 1.74
CA LEU A 126 -6.42 -16.15 0.31
C LEU A 126 -7.51 -15.09 0.07
N ASN A 127 -7.26 -14.20 -0.87
CA ASN A 127 -8.22 -13.18 -1.26
C ASN A 127 -9.30 -13.79 -2.16
N LEU A 128 -10.40 -14.23 -1.54
CA LEU A 128 -11.52 -14.84 -2.25
C LEU A 128 -12.16 -13.91 -3.28
N THR A 129 -12.08 -12.58 -3.11
CA THR A 129 -12.59 -11.63 -4.09
C THR A 129 -11.75 -11.68 -5.37
N VAL A 130 -10.42 -11.61 -5.23
CA VAL A 130 -9.48 -11.67 -6.37
C VAL A 130 -9.57 -13.03 -7.07
N GLN A 131 -9.64 -14.12 -6.31
CA GLN A 131 -9.80 -15.46 -6.87
C GLN A 131 -11.13 -15.58 -7.63
N SER A 132 -12.23 -15.08 -7.07
CA SER A 132 -13.55 -15.17 -7.70
C SER A 132 -13.68 -14.29 -8.94
N LEU A 133 -13.09 -13.08 -8.95
CA LEU A 133 -13.24 -12.14 -10.06
C LEU A 133 -12.26 -12.40 -11.20
N PHE A 134 -11.03 -12.78 -10.87
CA PHE A 134 -9.92 -12.80 -11.83
C PHE A 134 -9.29 -14.19 -11.99
N SER A 135 -9.75 -15.19 -11.23
CA SER A 135 -9.12 -16.53 -11.18
C SER A 135 -7.63 -16.50 -10.80
N LEU A 136 -7.22 -15.46 -10.05
CA LEU A 136 -5.84 -15.27 -9.59
C LEU A 136 -5.70 -15.65 -8.12
N ARG A 137 -4.56 -16.24 -7.76
CA ARG A 137 -4.20 -16.48 -6.35
C ARG A 137 -3.50 -15.24 -5.81
N TRP A 138 -4.14 -14.60 -4.83
CA TRP A 138 -3.59 -13.43 -4.13
C TRP A 138 -3.84 -13.55 -2.64
N THR A 139 -2.93 -13.06 -1.80
CA THR A 139 -3.09 -13.10 -0.34
C THR A 139 -3.26 -11.70 0.24
N GLY A 140 -4.09 -11.59 1.27
CA GLY A 140 -4.38 -10.33 1.94
C GLY A 140 -5.32 -9.41 1.17
N ASN A 141 -5.74 -8.32 1.81
CA ASN A 141 -6.66 -7.36 1.24
C ASN A 141 -6.00 -6.51 0.14
N ILE A 142 -6.82 -5.95 -0.76
CA ILE A 142 -6.39 -4.89 -1.69
C ILE A 142 -7.31 -3.69 -1.47
N ILE A 143 -6.74 -2.50 -1.40
CA ILE A 143 -7.51 -1.25 -1.37
C ILE A 143 -7.11 -0.40 -2.56
N VAL A 144 -8.10 0.12 -3.27
CA VAL A 144 -7.89 1.08 -4.35
C VAL A 144 -8.45 2.43 -3.96
N VAL A 145 -7.61 3.46 -4.08
CA VAL A 145 -7.96 4.86 -3.87
C VAL A 145 -7.86 5.59 -5.19
N LYS A 146 -8.88 6.40 -5.52
CA LYS A 146 -8.87 7.25 -6.72
C LYS A 146 -8.11 8.55 -6.42
N ARG A 147 -7.32 9.02 -7.36
CA ARG A 147 -6.62 10.31 -7.34
C ARG A 147 -7.12 11.25 -8.43
N GLY A 148 -7.34 12.51 -8.08
CA GLY A 148 -7.68 13.55 -9.05
C GLY A 148 -6.46 13.93 -9.87
N PHE A 149 -6.55 13.81 -11.20
CA PHE A 149 -5.50 14.28 -12.11
C PHE A 149 -5.32 15.81 -12.01
N ARG A 150 -6.44 16.56 -12.00
CA ARG A 150 -6.43 18.02 -11.88
C ARG A 150 -6.23 18.51 -10.44
N ASP A 151 -6.53 17.66 -9.47
CA ASP A 151 -6.45 17.97 -8.03
C ASP A 151 -5.08 17.66 -7.44
N ARG A 152 -4.02 17.79 -8.23
CA ARG A 152 -2.62 17.56 -7.80
C ARG A 152 -2.40 16.19 -7.12
N GLY A 153 -3.15 15.16 -7.54
CA GLY A 153 -3.05 13.82 -6.96
C GLY A 153 -3.81 13.60 -5.66
N CYS A 154 -4.65 14.54 -5.22
CA CYS A 154 -5.48 14.36 -4.03
C CYS A 154 -6.47 13.19 -4.18
N ALA A 155 -6.79 12.54 -3.07
CA ALA A 155 -7.73 11.44 -3.02
C ALA A 155 -9.17 11.90 -3.27
N LEU A 156 -9.84 11.22 -4.18
CA LEU A 156 -11.23 11.40 -4.56
C LEU A 156 -12.06 10.19 -4.17
N SER A 157 -13.36 10.41 -3.98
CA SER A 157 -14.29 9.31 -3.73
C SER A 157 -14.55 8.51 -5.01
N ILE A 158 -14.41 7.20 -4.93
CA ILE A 158 -14.83 6.27 -5.99
C ILE A 158 -16.36 6.27 -6.08
N THR A 159 -16.85 6.30 -7.32
CA THR A 159 -18.27 6.20 -7.67
C THR A 159 -18.59 4.81 -8.24
N PRO A 160 -19.85 4.33 -8.12
CA PRO A 160 -20.22 3.00 -8.63
C PRO A 160 -19.87 2.74 -10.10
N PRO A 161 -20.06 3.69 -11.05
CA PRO A 161 -19.69 3.45 -12.45
C PRO A 161 -18.20 3.20 -12.69
N GLU A 162 -17.32 3.64 -11.78
CA GLU A 162 -15.86 3.48 -11.91
C GLU A 162 -15.39 2.08 -11.50
N VAL A 163 -16.23 1.30 -10.83
CA VAL A 163 -15.84 -0.01 -10.29
C VAL A 163 -15.41 -0.97 -11.40
N SER A 164 -16.07 -0.96 -12.55
CA SER A 164 -15.70 -1.82 -13.68
C SER A 164 -14.31 -1.49 -14.22
N LEU A 165 -13.98 -0.20 -14.39
CA LEU A 165 -12.64 0.23 -14.78
C LEU A 165 -11.59 -0.19 -13.73
N ILE A 166 -11.89 0.03 -12.45
CA ILE A 166 -10.97 -0.33 -11.36
C ILE A 166 -10.73 -1.84 -11.33
N ASN A 167 -11.75 -2.66 -11.54
CA ASN A 167 -11.60 -4.12 -11.63
C ASN A 167 -10.61 -4.50 -12.73
N SER A 168 -10.74 -3.92 -13.94
CA SER A 168 -9.79 -4.18 -15.04
C SER A 168 -8.37 -3.69 -14.72
N LEU A 169 -8.21 -2.57 -14.02
CA LEU A 169 -6.91 -2.08 -13.57
C LEU A 169 -6.26 -3.04 -12.57
N VAL A 170 -7.02 -3.51 -11.57
CA VAL A 170 -6.54 -4.44 -10.54
C VAL A 170 -6.19 -5.79 -11.15
N GLU A 171 -7.04 -6.33 -12.02
CA GLU A 171 -6.81 -7.58 -12.74
C GLU A 171 -5.46 -7.59 -13.46
N ARG A 172 -5.11 -6.47 -14.12
CA ARG A 172 -3.83 -6.35 -14.85
C ARG A 172 -2.66 -6.01 -13.92
N CYS A 173 -2.88 -5.26 -12.85
CA CYS A 173 -1.82 -4.83 -11.93
C CYS A 173 -1.36 -5.97 -11.00
N VAL A 174 -2.26 -6.81 -10.53
CA VAL A 174 -2.01 -7.85 -9.53
C VAL A 174 -0.96 -8.89 -10.00
N PRO A 175 -1.07 -9.47 -11.21
CA PRO A 175 -0.05 -10.38 -11.75
C PRO A 175 1.31 -9.70 -11.96
N CYS A 176 1.32 -8.49 -12.52
CA CYS A 176 2.56 -7.74 -12.77
C CYS A 176 3.30 -7.42 -11.45
N SER A 177 2.54 -7.10 -10.40
CA SER A 177 3.10 -6.84 -9.07
C SER A 177 3.70 -8.10 -8.44
N ALA A 178 3.11 -9.27 -8.68
CA ALA A 178 3.66 -10.54 -8.22
C ALA A 178 4.94 -10.92 -8.99
N LEU A 179 4.98 -10.67 -10.30
CA LEU A 179 6.14 -10.94 -11.15
C LEU A 179 7.32 -10.01 -10.86
N LEU A 180 7.08 -8.70 -10.73
CA LEU A 180 8.12 -7.74 -10.32
C LEU A 180 8.70 -8.10 -8.95
N ARG A 181 7.87 -8.63 -8.03
CA ARG A 181 8.34 -9.13 -6.72
C ARG A 181 9.23 -10.36 -6.85
N GLN A 182 8.92 -11.32 -7.72
CA GLN A 182 9.78 -12.48 -7.97
C GLN A 182 11.13 -12.09 -8.58
N VAL A 183 11.14 -11.15 -9.54
CA VAL A 183 12.38 -10.75 -10.23
C VAL A 183 13.32 -9.96 -9.31
N ILE A 184 12.80 -8.99 -8.56
CA ILE A 184 13.60 -8.24 -7.58
C ILE A 184 14.13 -9.18 -6.49
N HIS A 185 13.32 -10.15 -6.06
CA HIS A 185 13.73 -11.15 -5.08
C HIS A 185 14.88 -12.03 -5.57
N MET A 186 14.79 -12.51 -6.83
CA MET A 186 15.84 -13.30 -7.45
C MET A 186 17.17 -12.54 -7.53
N HIS A 187 17.13 -11.24 -7.88
CA HIS A 187 18.35 -10.43 -7.94
C HIS A 187 18.96 -10.16 -6.56
N ILE A 188 18.14 -9.92 -5.53
CA ILE A 188 18.67 -9.68 -4.17
C ILE A 188 19.25 -10.96 -3.56
N THR A 189 18.60 -12.12 -3.76
CA THR A 189 19.15 -13.40 -3.29
C THR A 189 20.41 -13.80 -4.03
N GLN A 190 20.50 -13.51 -5.33
CA GLN A 190 21.72 -13.77 -6.11
C GLN A 190 22.88 -12.87 -5.67
N VAL A 191 22.63 -11.58 -5.44
CA VAL A 191 23.65 -10.66 -4.88
C VAL A 191 24.05 -11.02 -3.45
N ALA A 192 23.13 -11.53 -2.63
CA ALA A 192 23.45 -12.00 -1.28
C ALA A 192 24.21 -13.34 -1.26
N ALA A 193 23.95 -14.23 -2.22
CA ALA A 193 24.68 -15.49 -2.39
C ALA A 193 26.09 -15.26 -2.94
N ASP A 194 26.24 -14.33 -3.89
CA ASP A 194 27.53 -13.95 -4.48
C ASP A 194 28.33 -13.01 -3.56
N GLY A 195 27.66 -12.38 -2.60
CA GLY A 195 28.22 -11.50 -1.57
C GLY A 195 28.77 -12.21 -0.34
N VAL A 196 28.94 -13.54 -0.35
CA VAL A 196 29.84 -14.23 0.59
C VAL A 196 31.27 -13.87 0.20
N VAL A 197 31.62 -12.63 0.54
CA VAL A 197 32.95 -12.07 0.48
C VAL A 197 33.82 -12.95 1.37
N ARG A 198 34.75 -13.63 0.69
CA ARG A 198 35.94 -14.24 1.27
C ARG A 198 36.52 -13.29 2.31
N ASP A 199 36.72 -13.84 3.50
CA ASP A 199 37.48 -13.27 4.60
C ASP A 199 38.68 -12.47 4.06
N PRO A 200 38.73 -11.12 4.22
CA PRO A 200 39.95 -10.39 3.90
C PRO A 200 40.99 -10.86 4.89
N GLY A 201 41.90 -11.71 4.42
CA GLY A 201 42.99 -12.27 5.20
C GLY A 201 43.73 -11.19 6.00
N PRO A 202 44.32 -11.55 7.15
CA PRO A 202 44.91 -10.60 8.07
C PRO A 202 45.99 -9.76 7.35
N PRO A 203 46.12 -8.48 7.72
CA PRO A 203 47.10 -7.60 7.10
C PRO A 203 48.50 -8.18 7.31
N LEU A 204 49.21 -8.44 6.21
CA LEU A 204 50.63 -8.79 6.25
C LEU A 204 51.40 -7.59 6.80
N ASN A 205 51.89 -7.75 8.03
CA ASN A 205 52.89 -6.89 8.64
C ASN A 205 54.16 -6.89 7.78
N TYR A 206 54.38 -5.82 7.02
CA TYR A 206 55.68 -5.56 6.41
C TYR A 206 56.63 -4.99 7.47
N LEU A 207 57.36 -5.89 8.13
CA LEU A 207 58.66 -5.60 8.72
C LEU A 207 59.64 -5.31 7.57
N SER A 208 60.21 -4.10 7.52
CA SER A 208 61.52 -3.89 6.91
C SER A 208 62.37 -3.04 7.83
N HIS A 209 63.38 -3.72 8.39
CA HIS A 209 64.49 -3.17 9.13
C HIS A 209 65.43 -2.41 8.20
N ALA A 210 66.17 -1.50 8.82
CA ALA A 210 67.32 -0.73 8.34
C ALA A 210 68.37 -1.53 7.55
N ILE A 211 69.19 -0.81 6.76
CA ILE A 211 70.68 -0.86 6.71
C ILE A 211 71.17 0.02 5.54
N LYS A 212 71.63 1.25 5.84
CA LYS A 212 72.98 1.80 5.63
C LYS A 212 72.99 3.30 5.87
#